data_AF-A0AAE3J1N6-F1
#
_entry.id   AF-A0AAE3J1N6-F1
#
_cell.length_a   1.000
_cell.length_b   1.000
_cell.length_c   1.000
_cell.angle_alpha   90.00
_cell.angle_beta   90.00
_cell.angle_gamma   90.00
#
_symmetry.space_group_name_H-M   'P 1'
#
loop_
_entity.id
_entity.type
_entity.pdbx_description
1 polymer ?
#
loop_
_entity_poly.entity_id
_entity_poly.type
_entity_poly.pdbx_seq_one_letter_code
_entity_poly.pdbx_strand_id
1 'polypeptide(L)'
;MNAPITPDEKIKPKQAELAGLGHNNPPPFSQEKLAGFVERVTEFMKANKAWLDLKQIETDDHAEKATDMIAGLRGLYKEVDTARKAEKKPHDDAGKAVQAAYTPQLDKLKTAADKLKPLIASYIDKKAKAEEEKKRKEEAEAREKARLAEEAAKKAEEENDVGALVEAEAAKKAAEKEAKKASAPVKKSVGSATGAGRTISTRKSRHAVVENPLQVFMYYRDHPDVIDVLTRLATADVRAKDVDETKIPGISIAEKVSAA
;
A
#
# COMPACT_ATOMS: atom_id res chain seq x y z
N MET A 1 -20.50 24.63 -72.79
CA MET A 1 -19.86 23.32 -72.64
C MET A 1 -20.67 22.53 -71.62
N ASN A 2 -21.33 21.47 -72.08
CA ASN A 2 -22.09 20.54 -71.25
C ASN A 2 -21.12 19.58 -70.56
N ALA A 3 -21.29 19.35 -69.26
CA ALA A 3 -21.12 18.02 -68.68
C ALA A 3 -22.08 17.88 -67.48
N PRO A 4 -22.75 16.71 -67.33
CA PRO A 4 -24.03 16.59 -66.63
C PRO A 4 -23.90 16.10 -65.19
N ILE A 5 -24.85 16.54 -64.37
CA ILE A 5 -25.06 16.08 -62.99
C ILE A 5 -25.66 14.67 -63.09
N THR A 6 -24.93 13.65 -62.63
CA THR A 6 -25.45 12.29 -62.54
C THR A 6 -26.46 12.16 -61.39
N PRO A 7 -27.61 11.49 -61.61
CA PRO A 7 -28.58 11.18 -60.57
C PRO A 7 -28.15 9.91 -59.81
N ASP A 8 -28.67 9.74 -58.58
CA ASP A 8 -28.48 8.61 -57.67
C ASP A 8 -27.21 8.58 -56.81
N GLU A 9 -27.26 9.28 -55.67
CA GLU A 9 -26.66 8.72 -54.44
C GLU A 9 -27.73 8.63 -53.35
N LYS A 10 -28.22 7.41 -53.19
CA LYS A 10 -29.28 6.99 -52.27
C LYS A 10 -28.94 7.42 -50.84
N ILE A 11 -29.71 8.33 -50.26
CA ILE A 11 -29.76 8.55 -48.81
C ILE A 11 -30.37 7.28 -48.20
N LYS A 12 -29.52 6.35 -47.77
CA LYS A 12 -29.96 5.25 -46.91
C LYS A 12 -30.32 5.85 -45.55
N PRO A 13 -31.57 5.72 -45.06
CA PRO A 13 -31.87 6.13 -43.70
C PRO A 13 -31.03 5.27 -42.75
N LYS A 14 -30.24 5.92 -41.90
CA LYS A 14 -29.51 5.29 -40.80
C LYS A 14 -30.55 4.53 -39.99
N GLN A 15 -30.55 3.20 -40.10
CA GLN A 15 -31.45 2.33 -39.34
C GLN A 15 -31.27 2.71 -37.87
N ALA A 16 -32.33 3.26 -37.29
CA ALA A 16 -32.41 3.44 -35.85
C ALA A 16 -32.47 2.04 -35.26
N GLU A 17 -31.32 1.48 -34.91
CA GLU A 17 -31.23 0.35 -33.99
C GLU A 17 -32.05 0.75 -32.76
N LEU A 18 -33.22 0.12 -32.61
CA LEU A 18 -34.08 0.29 -31.46
C LEU A 18 -33.22 0.03 -30.22
N ALA A 19 -33.06 1.04 -29.37
CA ALA A 19 -32.29 0.93 -28.15
C ALA A 19 -32.75 -0.30 -27.37
N GLY A 20 -31.89 -1.31 -27.26
CA GLY A 20 -32.20 -2.56 -26.57
C GLY A 20 -32.52 -2.32 -25.09
N LEU A 21 -33.25 -3.26 -24.48
CA LEU A 21 -33.51 -3.25 -23.03
C LEU A 21 -32.18 -3.08 -22.28
N GLY A 22 -32.03 -1.95 -21.56
CA GLY A 22 -30.82 -1.62 -20.79
C GLY A 22 -29.92 -0.54 -21.39
N HIS A 23 -30.27 0.08 -22.52
CA HIS A 23 -29.53 1.21 -23.09
C HIS A 23 -29.88 2.58 -22.50
N ASN A 24 -30.79 2.63 -21.52
CA ASN A 24 -30.98 3.81 -20.68
C ASN A 24 -30.15 3.63 -19.40
N ASN A 25 -28.87 4.02 -19.45
CA ASN A 25 -28.05 4.16 -18.26
C ASN A 25 -28.01 5.65 -17.88
N PRO A 26 -29.05 6.18 -17.20
CA PRO A 26 -29.06 7.57 -16.81
C PRO A 26 -27.87 7.86 -15.88
N PRO A 27 -27.38 9.11 -15.86
CA PRO A 27 -26.29 9.49 -14.95
C PRO A 27 -26.60 9.10 -13.49
N PRO A 28 -25.58 8.75 -12.68
CA PRO A 28 -25.76 8.24 -11.32
C PRO A 28 -26.30 9.29 -10.33
N PHE A 29 -26.46 10.54 -10.76
CA PHE A 29 -26.97 11.68 -10.02
C PHE A 29 -27.83 12.55 -10.94
N SER A 30 -28.68 13.41 -10.37
CA SER A 30 -29.53 14.32 -11.14
C SER A 30 -28.72 15.52 -11.66
N GLN A 31 -28.51 15.58 -12.97
CA GLN A 31 -27.79 16.70 -13.60
C GLN A 31 -28.54 18.02 -13.45
N GLU A 32 -29.87 17.99 -13.52
CA GLU A 32 -30.73 19.18 -13.34
C GLU A 32 -30.62 19.75 -11.93
N LYS A 33 -30.68 18.90 -10.89
CA LYS A 33 -30.50 19.36 -9.50
C LYS A 33 -29.10 19.91 -9.28
N LEU A 34 -28.07 19.26 -9.83
CA LEU A 34 -26.70 19.76 -9.74
C LEU A 34 -26.57 21.13 -10.42
N ALA A 35 -27.16 21.31 -11.61
CA ALA A 35 -27.16 22.59 -12.32
C ALA A 35 -27.82 23.69 -11.48
N GLY A 36 -28.98 23.43 -10.87
CA GLY A 36 -29.63 24.39 -9.97
C GLY A 36 -28.80 24.74 -8.74
N PHE A 37 -28.07 23.78 -8.16
CA PHE A 37 -27.11 24.08 -7.09
C PHE A 37 -25.91 24.88 -7.58
N VAL A 38 -25.37 24.58 -8.76
CA VAL A 38 -24.23 25.30 -9.35
C VAL A 38 -24.59 26.76 -9.59
N GLU A 39 -25.79 27.06 -10.09
CA GLU A 39 -26.27 28.42 -10.27
C GLU A 39 -26.33 29.17 -8.94
N ARG A 40 -27.01 28.60 -7.94
CA ARG A 40 -27.11 29.19 -6.59
C ARG A 40 -25.73 29.40 -5.94
N VAL A 41 -24.83 28.42 -6.06
CA VAL A 41 -23.46 28.53 -5.56
C VAL A 41 -22.71 29.67 -6.27
N THR A 42 -22.84 29.78 -7.58
CA THR A 42 -22.18 30.83 -8.36
C THR A 42 -22.65 32.22 -7.95
N GLU A 43 -23.96 32.39 -7.71
CA GLU A 43 -24.53 33.65 -7.21
C GLU A 43 -24.01 33.99 -5.81
N PHE A 44 -24.04 33.04 -4.88
CA PHE A 44 -23.50 33.22 -3.53
C PHE A 44 -22.01 33.55 -3.54
N MET A 45 -21.21 32.90 -4.41
CA MET A 45 -19.78 33.17 -4.53
C MET A 45 -19.51 34.57 -5.10
N LYS A 46 -20.32 35.03 -6.07
CA LYS A 46 -20.22 36.39 -6.60
C LYS A 46 -20.52 37.44 -5.53
N ALA A 47 -21.58 37.23 -4.74
CA ALA A 47 -21.92 38.11 -3.64
C ALA A 47 -20.86 38.05 -2.51
N ASN A 48 -20.32 36.88 -2.21
CA ASN A 48 -19.26 36.70 -1.21
C ASN A 48 -17.96 37.40 -1.62
N LYS A 49 -17.65 37.42 -2.93
CA LYS A 49 -16.49 38.16 -3.45
C LYS A 49 -16.55 39.64 -3.10
N ALA A 50 -17.72 40.28 -3.24
CA ALA A 50 -17.88 41.69 -2.88
C ALA A 50 -17.56 41.96 -1.40
N TRP A 51 -17.88 41.02 -0.51
CA TRP A 51 -17.51 41.10 0.91
C TRP A 51 -16.02 40.90 1.16
N LEU A 52 -15.37 39.98 0.42
CA LEU A 52 -13.92 39.75 0.52
C LEU A 52 -13.10 40.92 -0.03
N ASP A 53 -13.61 41.61 -1.06
CA ASP A 53 -12.95 42.77 -1.67
C ASP A 53 -12.89 43.98 -0.71
N LEU A 54 -13.73 44.03 0.33
CA LEU A 54 -13.71 45.08 1.36
C LEU A 54 -12.43 45.04 2.23
N LYS A 55 -11.68 43.92 2.25
CA LYS A 55 -10.44 43.66 3.03
C LYS A 55 -10.56 43.77 4.56
N GLN A 56 -11.41 44.64 5.08
CA GLN A 56 -11.69 44.85 6.49
C GLN A 56 -13.16 45.25 6.67
N ILE A 57 -13.75 44.79 7.77
CA ILE A 57 -15.11 45.17 8.20
C ILE A 57 -14.95 46.28 9.24
N GLU A 58 -15.45 47.47 8.94
CA GLU A 58 -15.25 48.68 9.78
C GLU A 58 -16.50 49.08 10.59
N THR A 59 -17.68 48.56 10.25
CA THR A 59 -18.95 48.92 10.91
C THR A 59 -19.68 47.68 11.42
N ASP A 60 -20.42 47.84 12.51
CA ASP A 60 -21.24 46.76 13.10
C ASP A 60 -22.30 46.26 12.11
N ASP A 61 -22.91 47.15 11.32
CA ASP A 61 -23.86 46.80 10.25
C ASP A 61 -23.21 45.92 9.15
N HIS A 62 -21.95 46.17 8.79
CA HIS A 62 -21.22 45.28 7.88
C HIS A 62 -20.92 43.92 8.53
N ALA A 63 -20.64 43.88 9.84
CA ALA A 63 -20.39 42.64 10.57
C ALA A 63 -21.65 41.77 10.68
N GLU A 64 -22.81 42.38 10.95
CA GLU A 64 -24.12 41.69 10.98
C GLU A 64 -24.46 41.10 9.60
N LYS A 65 -24.36 41.91 8.54
CA LYS A 65 -24.62 41.44 7.16
C LYS A 65 -23.63 40.38 6.68
N ALA A 66 -22.36 40.49 7.08
CA ALA A 66 -21.36 39.45 6.80
C ALA A 66 -21.70 38.15 7.56
N THR A 67 -22.22 38.24 8.78
CA THR A 67 -22.68 37.09 9.56
C THR A 67 -23.87 36.41 8.88
N ASP A 68 -24.84 37.16 8.38
CA ASP A 68 -25.96 36.63 7.59
C ASP A 68 -25.49 35.95 6.30
N MET A 69 -24.49 36.54 5.63
CA MET A 69 -23.87 35.93 4.46
C MET A 69 -23.18 34.60 4.79
N ILE A 70 -22.44 34.54 5.90
CA ILE A 70 -21.81 33.31 6.39
C ILE A 70 -22.89 32.26 6.71
N ALA A 71 -24.00 32.65 7.35
CA ALA A 71 -25.11 31.75 7.64
C ALA A 71 -25.73 31.19 6.34
N GLY A 72 -25.94 32.04 5.33
CA GLY A 72 -26.43 31.64 4.01
C GLY A 72 -25.50 30.65 3.30
N LEU A 73 -24.19 30.90 3.31
CA LEU A 73 -23.18 29.99 2.75
C LEU A 73 -23.20 28.62 3.45
N ARG A 74 -23.29 28.60 4.79
CA ARG A 74 -23.42 27.37 5.58
C ARG A 74 -24.72 26.62 5.28
N GLY A 75 -25.81 27.34 5.10
CA GLY A 75 -27.11 26.77 4.71
C GLY A 75 -27.04 26.07 3.37
N LEU A 76 -26.55 26.77 2.33
CA LEU A 76 -26.40 26.22 0.99
C LEU A 76 -25.45 25.01 0.96
N TYR A 77 -24.34 25.07 1.71
CA TYR A 77 -23.44 23.92 1.86
C TYR A 77 -24.17 22.68 2.41
N LYS A 78 -24.98 22.85 3.47
CA LYS A 78 -25.75 21.74 4.05
C LYS A 78 -26.78 21.17 3.07
N GLU A 79 -27.46 22.03 2.31
CA GLU A 79 -28.43 21.60 1.29
C GLU A 79 -27.76 20.75 0.20
N VAL A 80 -26.64 21.24 -0.36
CA VAL A 80 -25.86 20.53 -1.38
C VAL A 80 -25.33 19.21 -0.85
N ASP A 81 -24.74 19.18 0.35
CA ASP A 81 -24.21 17.95 0.94
C ASP A 81 -25.32 16.93 1.26
N THR A 82 -26.50 17.40 1.68
CA THR A 82 -27.68 16.56 1.91
C THR A 82 -28.17 15.93 0.61
N ALA A 83 -28.28 16.71 -0.47
CA ALA A 83 -28.63 16.21 -1.79
C ALA A 83 -27.61 15.18 -2.31
N ARG A 84 -26.31 15.48 -2.17
CA ARG A 84 -25.22 14.56 -2.52
C ARG A 84 -25.32 13.24 -1.75
N LYS A 85 -25.55 13.29 -0.44
CA LYS A 85 -25.72 12.09 0.40
C LYS A 85 -26.94 11.28 -0.02
N ALA A 86 -28.06 11.94 -0.31
CA ALA A 86 -29.29 11.27 -0.74
C ALA A 86 -29.11 10.54 -2.08
N GLU A 87 -28.47 11.17 -3.06
CA GLU A 87 -28.23 10.56 -4.38
C GLU A 87 -27.12 9.50 -4.34
N LYS A 88 -26.12 9.65 -3.47
CA LYS A 88 -25.06 8.65 -3.26
C LYS A 88 -25.57 7.41 -2.52
N LYS A 89 -26.53 7.56 -1.60
CA LYS A 89 -27.03 6.50 -0.73
C LYS A 89 -27.37 5.18 -1.45
N PRO A 90 -28.17 5.14 -2.54
CA PRO A 90 -28.48 3.89 -3.22
C PRO A 90 -27.25 3.19 -3.78
N HIS A 91 -26.27 3.94 -4.28
CA HIS A 91 -25.01 3.39 -4.81
C HIS A 91 -24.09 2.87 -3.71
N ASP A 92 -24.00 3.59 -2.59
CA ASP A 92 -23.27 3.14 -1.40
C ASP A 92 -23.88 1.87 -0.82
N ASP A 93 -25.22 1.79 -0.74
CA ASP A 93 -25.93 0.62 -0.22
C ASP A 93 -25.81 -0.57 -1.19
N ALA A 94 -25.88 -0.35 -2.50
CA ALA A 94 -25.61 -1.38 -3.51
C ALA A 94 -24.16 -1.88 -3.43
N GLY A 95 -23.18 -0.97 -3.31
CA GLY A 95 -21.77 -1.32 -3.13
C GLY A 95 -21.52 -2.12 -1.86
N LYS A 96 -22.17 -1.75 -0.74
CA LYS A 96 -22.13 -2.52 0.51
C LYS A 96 -22.75 -3.91 0.36
N ALA A 97 -23.85 -4.05 -0.37
CA ALA A 97 -24.48 -5.35 -0.60
C ALA A 97 -23.56 -6.28 -1.40
N VAL A 98 -22.90 -5.77 -2.45
CA VAL A 98 -21.87 -6.53 -3.19
C VAL A 98 -20.72 -6.91 -2.26
N GLN A 99 -20.17 -5.95 -1.51
CA GLN A 99 -19.10 -6.23 -0.57
C GLN A 99 -19.50 -7.31 0.45
N ALA A 100 -20.70 -7.24 1.01
CA ALA A 100 -21.21 -8.21 1.98
C ALA A 100 -21.38 -9.61 1.37
N ALA A 101 -21.77 -9.72 0.10
CA ALA A 101 -21.88 -11.01 -0.58
C ALA A 101 -20.50 -11.67 -0.84
N TYR A 102 -19.50 -10.87 -1.22
CA TYR A 102 -18.18 -11.38 -1.62
C TYR A 102 -17.20 -11.52 -0.45
N THR A 103 -17.28 -10.66 0.58
CA THR A 103 -16.36 -10.68 1.73
C THR A 103 -16.25 -12.06 2.39
N PRO A 104 -17.34 -12.78 2.69
CA PRO A 104 -17.24 -14.12 3.28
C PRO A 104 -16.53 -15.14 2.38
N GLN A 105 -16.65 -15.01 1.05
CA GLN A 105 -15.96 -15.92 0.12
C GLN A 105 -14.48 -15.59 0.02
N LEU A 106 -14.16 -14.29 -0.05
CA LEU A 106 -12.78 -13.81 -0.01
C LEU A 106 -12.09 -14.21 1.30
N ASP A 107 -12.78 -14.09 2.43
CA ASP A 107 -12.26 -14.47 3.75
C ASP A 107 -12.03 -15.97 3.87
N LYS A 108 -12.93 -16.81 3.33
CA LYS A 108 -12.72 -18.28 3.27
C LYS A 108 -11.47 -18.62 2.46
N LEU A 109 -11.32 -18.04 1.26
CA LEU A 109 -10.16 -18.27 0.39
C LEU A 109 -8.87 -17.78 1.04
N LYS A 110 -8.90 -16.58 1.61
CA LYS A 110 -7.77 -15.99 2.35
C LYS A 110 -7.38 -16.86 3.53
N THR A 111 -8.35 -17.27 4.35
CA THR A 111 -8.11 -18.13 5.52
C THR A 111 -7.55 -19.49 5.12
N ALA A 112 -8.06 -20.10 4.04
CA ALA A 112 -7.52 -21.35 3.52
C ALA A 112 -6.06 -21.20 3.05
N ALA A 113 -5.75 -20.14 2.30
CA ALA A 113 -4.40 -19.84 1.86
C ALA A 113 -3.47 -19.56 3.05
N ASP A 114 -3.93 -18.79 4.04
CA ASP A 114 -3.16 -18.46 5.24
C ASP A 114 -2.88 -19.69 6.12
N LYS A 115 -3.78 -20.69 6.14
CA LYS A 115 -3.56 -21.99 6.79
C LYS A 115 -2.55 -22.88 6.05
N LEU A 116 -2.44 -22.78 4.72
CA LEU A 116 -1.47 -23.55 3.93
C LEU A 116 -0.04 -22.99 4.03
N LYS A 117 0.12 -21.67 4.17
CA LYS A 117 1.43 -21.01 4.29
C LYS A 117 2.35 -21.62 5.38
N PRO A 118 1.93 -21.82 6.64
CA PRO A 118 2.78 -22.41 7.67
C PRO A 118 3.14 -23.88 7.38
N LEU A 119 2.25 -24.64 6.72
CA LEU A 119 2.55 -26.01 6.32
C LEU A 119 3.67 -26.04 5.27
N ILE A 120 3.59 -25.17 4.26
CA ILE A 120 4.64 -25.03 3.24
C ILE A 120 5.93 -24.50 3.87
N ALA A 121 5.86 -23.53 4.79
CA ALA A 121 7.03 -23.01 5.49
C ALA A 121 7.74 -24.10 6.31
N SER A 122 6.98 -24.91 7.07
CA SER A 122 7.50 -26.06 7.81
C SER A 122 8.17 -27.08 6.90
N TYR A 123 7.57 -27.35 5.73
CA TYR A 123 8.17 -28.22 4.73
C TYR A 123 9.47 -27.65 4.14
N ILE A 124 9.50 -26.36 3.77
CA ILE A 124 10.70 -25.67 3.29
C ILE A 124 11.81 -25.76 4.34
N ASP A 125 11.50 -25.55 5.62
CA ASP A 125 12.48 -25.62 6.71
C ASP A 125 12.97 -27.06 6.94
N LYS A 126 12.09 -28.06 6.91
CA LYS A 126 12.49 -29.48 7.00
C LYS A 126 13.38 -29.90 5.84
N LYS A 127 13.01 -29.50 4.62
CA LYS A 127 13.80 -29.74 3.41
C LYS A 127 15.16 -29.06 3.50
N ALA A 128 15.19 -27.81 3.93
CA ALA A 128 16.44 -27.07 4.12
C ALA A 128 17.34 -27.74 5.17
N LYS A 129 16.79 -28.19 6.31
CA LYS A 129 17.55 -28.93 7.34
C LYS A 129 18.10 -30.26 6.82
N ALA A 130 17.30 -31.02 6.06
CA ALA A 130 17.74 -32.27 5.46
C ALA A 130 18.84 -32.06 4.40
N GLU A 131 18.72 -31.01 3.57
CA GLU A 131 19.75 -30.62 2.61
C GLU A 131 21.01 -30.09 3.31
N GLU A 132 20.88 -29.32 4.39
CA GLU A 132 22.00 -28.87 5.22
C GLU A 132 22.73 -30.06 5.89
N GLU A 133 22.02 -31.08 6.37
CA GLU A 133 22.65 -32.27 6.95
C GLU A 133 23.38 -33.11 5.90
N LYS A 134 22.78 -33.33 4.73
CA LYS A 134 23.44 -34.01 3.60
C LYS A 134 24.70 -33.26 3.18
N LYS A 135 24.57 -31.94 3.00
CA LYS A 135 25.69 -31.08 2.67
C LYS A 135 26.78 -31.12 3.74
N ARG A 136 26.45 -31.16 5.03
CA ARG A 136 27.45 -31.28 6.10
C ARG A 136 28.24 -32.59 6.01
N LYS A 137 27.59 -33.69 5.61
CA LYS A 137 28.27 -34.98 5.36
C LYS A 137 29.15 -34.91 4.11
N GLU A 138 28.64 -34.35 3.01
CA GLU A 138 29.39 -34.15 1.76
C GLU A 138 30.60 -33.22 1.95
N GLU A 139 30.46 -32.14 2.73
CA GLU A 139 31.56 -31.24 3.08
C GLU A 139 32.60 -31.93 3.97
N ALA A 140 32.18 -32.77 4.92
CA ALA A 140 33.10 -33.56 5.75
C ALA A 140 33.88 -34.57 4.89
N GLU A 141 33.21 -35.29 4.00
CA GLU A 141 33.85 -36.23 3.06
C GLU A 141 34.79 -35.53 2.08
N ALA A 142 34.39 -34.38 1.54
CA ALA A 142 35.23 -33.56 0.67
C ALA A 142 36.47 -33.03 1.43
N ARG A 143 36.32 -32.65 2.70
CA ARG A 143 37.43 -32.19 3.55
C ARG A 143 38.40 -33.33 3.88
N GLU A 144 37.91 -34.53 4.16
CA GLU A 144 38.75 -35.70 4.38
C GLU A 144 39.51 -36.09 3.10
N LYS A 145 38.84 -36.09 1.93
CA LYS A 145 39.48 -36.32 0.64
C LYS A 145 40.54 -35.26 0.32
N ALA A 146 40.29 -34.00 0.64
CA ALA A 146 41.26 -32.92 0.47
C ALA A 146 42.48 -33.13 1.39
N ARG A 147 42.28 -33.54 2.65
CA ARG A 147 43.38 -33.84 3.57
C ARG A 147 44.23 -35.01 3.07
N LEU A 148 43.60 -36.10 2.62
CA LEU A 148 44.32 -37.25 2.08
C LEU A 148 45.10 -36.91 0.80
N ALA A 149 44.52 -36.08 -0.08
CA ALA A 149 45.22 -35.60 -1.28
C ALA A 149 46.42 -34.70 -0.93
N GLU A 150 46.31 -33.85 0.10
CA GLU A 150 47.42 -33.03 0.58
C GLU A 150 48.53 -33.88 1.22
N GLU A 151 48.17 -34.88 2.02
CA GLU A 151 49.13 -35.83 2.60
C GLU A 151 49.84 -36.66 1.52
N ALA A 152 49.12 -37.11 0.49
CA ALA A 152 49.71 -37.82 -0.65
C ALA A 152 50.65 -36.92 -1.47
N ALA A 153 50.28 -35.65 -1.68
CA ALA A 153 51.15 -34.67 -2.33
C ALA A 153 52.45 -34.44 -1.56
N LYS A 154 52.37 -34.27 -0.23
CA LYS A 154 53.56 -34.11 0.62
C LYS A 154 54.49 -35.31 0.56
N LYS A 155 53.95 -36.53 0.60
CA LYS A 155 54.74 -37.76 0.44
C LYS A 155 55.39 -37.87 -0.94
N ALA A 156 54.68 -37.52 -2.01
CA ALA A 156 55.23 -37.51 -3.36
C ALA A 156 56.34 -36.45 -3.55
N GLU A 157 56.21 -35.28 -2.91
CA GLU A 157 57.26 -34.25 -2.88
C GLU A 157 58.50 -34.73 -2.09
N GLU A 158 58.30 -35.40 -0.95
CA GLU A 158 59.38 -35.98 -0.15
C GLU A 158 60.14 -37.09 -0.92
N GLU A 159 59.43 -37.92 -1.68
CA GLU A 159 60.00 -39.02 -2.47
C GLU A 159 60.53 -38.58 -3.85
N ASN A 160 60.32 -37.33 -4.27
CA ASN A 160 60.67 -36.79 -5.60
C ASN A 160 60.14 -37.63 -6.79
N ASP A 161 59.00 -38.29 -6.62
CA ASP A 161 58.38 -39.08 -7.69
C ASP A 161 57.50 -38.19 -8.58
N VAL A 162 57.98 -37.91 -9.79
CA VAL A 162 57.30 -37.08 -10.79
C VAL A 162 55.94 -37.65 -11.21
N GLY A 163 55.77 -38.98 -11.23
CA GLY A 163 54.50 -39.62 -11.54
C GLY A 163 53.49 -39.44 -10.42
N ALA A 164 53.92 -39.60 -9.17
CA ALA A 164 53.08 -39.39 -7.99
C ALA A 164 52.66 -37.92 -7.81
N LEU A 165 53.51 -36.96 -8.22
CA LEU A 165 53.17 -35.53 -8.19
C LEU A 165 52.02 -35.18 -9.15
N VAL A 166 52.00 -35.76 -10.36
CA VAL A 166 50.93 -35.53 -11.35
C VAL A 166 49.59 -36.10 -10.85
N GLU A 167 49.61 -37.29 -10.27
CA GLU A 167 48.43 -37.92 -9.66
C GLU A 167 47.92 -37.12 -8.45
N ALA A 168 48.82 -36.61 -7.61
CA ALA A 168 48.48 -35.77 -6.47
C ALA A 168 47.86 -34.42 -6.88
N GLU A 169 48.35 -33.79 -7.95
CA GLU A 169 47.76 -32.56 -8.49
C GLU A 169 46.35 -32.81 -9.08
N ALA A 170 46.15 -33.93 -9.77
CA ALA A 170 44.84 -34.34 -10.29
C ALA A 170 43.85 -34.60 -9.14
N ALA A 171 44.29 -35.28 -8.07
CA ALA A 171 43.51 -35.52 -6.87
C ALA A 171 43.12 -34.22 -6.15
N LYS A 172 44.04 -33.25 -6.06
CA LYS A 172 43.78 -31.92 -5.48
C LYS A 172 42.75 -31.13 -6.29
N LYS A 173 42.86 -31.11 -7.62
CA LYS A 173 41.87 -30.45 -8.50
C LYS A 173 40.49 -31.11 -8.43
N ALA A 174 40.43 -32.44 -8.28
CA ALA A 174 39.17 -33.16 -8.09
C ALA A 174 38.53 -32.80 -6.73
N ALA A 175 39.32 -32.78 -5.65
CA ALA A 175 38.87 -32.40 -4.32
C ALA A 175 38.36 -30.95 -4.25
N GLU A 176 39.03 -30.00 -4.92
CA GLU A 176 38.58 -28.60 -5.00
C GLU A 176 37.25 -28.44 -5.75
N LYS A 177 37.02 -29.22 -6.82
CA LYS A 177 35.74 -29.21 -7.55
C LYS A 177 34.61 -29.79 -6.70
N GLU A 178 34.88 -30.86 -5.94
CA GLU A 178 33.94 -31.47 -5.00
C GLU A 178 33.58 -30.48 -3.88
N ALA A 179 34.59 -29.81 -3.29
CA ALA A 179 34.39 -28.80 -2.25
C ALA A 179 33.58 -27.60 -2.75
N LYS A 180 33.82 -27.12 -3.97
CA LYS A 180 33.02 -26.03 -4.57
C LYS A 180 31.56 -26.44 -4.76
N LYS A 181 31.28 -27.66 -5.23
CA LYS A 181 29.91 -28.18 -5.36
C LYS A 181 29.22 -28.31 -4.01
N ALA A 182 29.92 -28.83 -3.00
CA ALA A 182 29.40 -28.96 -1.64
C ALA A 182 29.08 -27.57 -1.05
N SER A 183 29.90 -26.55 -1.28
CA SER A 183 29.72 -25.20 -0.72
C SER A 183 28.48 -24.42 -1.21
N ALA A 184 27.77 -24.88 -2.25
CA ALA A 184 26.64 -24.15 -2.82
C ALA A 184 25.48 -23.92 -1.81
N PRO A 185 24.82 -22.74 -1.81
CA PRO A 185 23.80 -22.42 -0.83
C PRO A 185 22.54 -23.28 -1.00
N VAL A 186 21.99 -23.76 0.12
CA VAL A 186 20.77 -24.56 0.18
C VAL A 186 19.56 -23.70 -0.22
N LYS A 187 18.75 -24.19 -1.16
CA LYS A 187 17.59 -23.45 -1.69
C LYS A 187 16.40 -23.55 -0.74
N LYS A 188 16.04 -22.44 -0.09
CA LYS A 188 14.87 -22.34 0.82
C LYS A 188 13.60 -21.85 0.09
N SER A 189 13.23 -22.55 -0.98
CA SER A 189 12.10 -22.16 -1.83
C SER A 189 11.42 -23.36 -2.50
N VAL A 190 10.12 -23.23 -2.78
CA VAL A 190 9.33 -24.21 -3.55
C VAL A 190 8.60 -23.50 -4.70
N GLY A 191 8.77 -24.02 -5.91
CA GLY A 191 8.11 -23.53 -7.13
C GLY A 191 6.71 -24.12 -7.33
N SER A 192 5.94 -23.53 -8.25
CA SER A 192 4.65 -24.08 -8.67
C SER A 192 4.85 -25.24 -9.64
N ALA A 193 4.13 -26.34 -9.43
CA ALA A 193 4.19 -27.51 -10.32
C ALA A 193 3.66 -27.21 -11.72
N THR A 194 2.66 -26.33 -11.85
CA THR A 194 2.02 -25.97 -13.13
C THR A 194 2.54 -24.66 -13.72
N GLY A 195 3.45 -23.97 -13.02
CA GLY A 195 3.96 -22.64 -13.41
C GLY A 195 2.97 -21.48 -13.21
N ALA A 196 1.71 -21.75 -12.90
CA ALA A 196 0.69 -20.72 -12.66
C ALA A 196 0.90 -19.95 -11.34
N GLY A 197 1.54 -20.58 -10.35
CA GLY A 197 1.82 -19.99 -9.04
C GLY A 197 3.21 -19.37 -8.95
N ARG A 198 3.34 -18.30 -8.17
CA ARG A 198 4.65 -17.75 -7.79
C ARG A 198 5.38 -18.70 -6.84
N THR A 199 6.72 -18.70 -6.92
CA THR A 199 7.59 -19.43 -5.99
C THR A 199 7.38 -18.91 -4.57
N ILE A 200 7.18 -19.83 -3.61
CA ILE A 200 7.06 -19.51 -2.19
C ILE A 200 8.45 -19.67 -1.56
N SER A 201 8.95 -18.60 -0.96
CA SER A 201 10.21 -18.54 -0.22
C SER A 201 9.95 -18.07 1.20
N THR A 202 10.63 -18.67 2.18
CA THR A 202 10.61 -18.17 3.55
C THR A 202 11.51 -16.93 3.67
N ARG A 203 11.09 -15.93 4.47
CA ARG A 203 11.87 -14.73 4.79
C ARG A 203 11.81 -14.47 6.29
N LYS A 204 12.92 -14.01 6.87
CA LYS A 204 12.96 -13.58 8.27
C LYS A 204 12.55 -12.10 8.35
N SER A 205 11.41 -11.81 8.94
CA SER A 205 11.01 -10.45 9.32
C SER A 205 11.22 -10.27 10.81
N ARG A 206 11.88 -9.18 11.22
CA ARG A 206 12.02 -8.79 12.63
C ARG A 206 11.04 -7.65 12.89
N HIS A 207 10.21 -7.77 13.92
CA HIS A 207 9.37 -6.70 14.42
C HIS A 207 9.80 -6.36 15.85
N ALA A 208 9.66 -5.09 16.23
CA ALA A 208 9.90 -4.65 17.60
C ALA A 208 8.66 -4.97 18.44
N VAL A 209 8.86 -5.60 19.60
CA VAL A 209 7.83 -5.75 20.64
C VAL A 209 8.16 -4.71 21.71
N VAL A 210 7.21 -3.83 22.01
CA VAL A 210 7.39 -2.77 23.00
C VAL A 210 7.09 -3.35 24.38
N GLU A 211 8.14 -3.65 25.14
CA GLU A 211 8.01 -4.14 26.52
C GLU A 211 7.81 -2.98 27.52
N ASN A 212 8.57 -1.90 27.34
CA ASN A 212 8.47 -0.69 28.15
C ASN A 212 8.16 0.53 27.26
N PRO A 213 6.88 0.96 27.20
CA PRO A 213 6.47 2.09 26.37
C PRO A 213 7.20 3.39 26.71
N LEU A 214 7.52 3.64 27.99
CA LEU A 214 8.19 4.87 28.40
C LEU A 214 9.61 4.96 27.82
N GLN A 215 10.37 3.87 27.85
CA GLN A 215 11.73 3.86 27.28
C GLN A 215 11.70 4.06 25.76
N VAL A 216 10.75 3.41 25.08
CA VAL A 216 10.56 3.58 23.64
C VAL A 216 10.16 5.01 23.30
N PHE A 217 9.24 5.60 24.07
CA PHE A 217 8.87 7.01 23.92
C PHE A 217 10.07 7.94 24.13
N MET A 218 10.86 7.74 25.18
CA MET A 218 12.05 8.56 25.45
C MET A 218 13.08 8.47 24.33
N TYR A 219 13.21 7.31 23.68
CA TYR A 219 14.08 7.13 22.52
C TYR A 219 13.55 7.86 21.27
N TYR A 220 12.24 7.81 21.03
CA TYR A 220 11.59 8.44 19.87
C TYR A 220 11.05 9.85 20.12
N ARG A 221 11.40 10.49 21.25
CA ARG A 221 10.83 11.79 21.67
C ARG A 221 10.98 12.92 20.64
N ASP A 222 12.04 12.87 19.84
CA ASP A 222 12.35 13.88 18.83
C ASP A 222 11.87 13.48 17.42
N HIS A 223 11.19 12.33 17.28
CA HIS A 223 10.68 11.88 16.00
C HIS A 223 9.45 12.71 15.58
N PRO A 224 9.38 13.21 14.33
CA PRO A 224 8.28 14.09 13.87
C PRO A 224 6.89 13.54 14.15
N ASP A 225 6.65 12.27 13.84
CA ASP A 225 5.34 11.64 14.08
C ASP A 225 4.95 11.60 15.57
N VAL A 226 5.92 11.47 16.47
CA VAL A 226 5.65 11.48 17.92
C VAL A 226 5.29 12.88 18.37
N ILE A 227 6.02 13.90 17.89
CA ILE A 227 5.73 15.30 18.17
C ILE A 227 4.33 15.67 17.67
N ASP A 228 3.96 15.29 16.44
CA ASP A 228 2.63 15.55 15.87
C ASP A 228 1.52 14.93 16.71
N VAL A 229 1.72 13.70 17.20
CA VAL A 229 0.78 13.04 18.10
C VAL A 229 0.67 13.78 19.43
N LEU A 230 1.78 14.19 20.04
CA LEU A 230 1.78 14.96 21.29
C LEU A 230 1.11 16.32 21.11
N THR A 231 1.41 17.07 20.04
CA THR A 231 0.77 18.36 19.74
C THR A 231 -0.73 18.20 19.54
N ARG A 232 -1.17 17.15 18.83
CA ARG A 232 -2.60 16.87 18.64
C ARG A 232 -3.32 16.58 19.95
N LEU A 233 -2.71 15.80 20.83
CA LEU A 233 -3.27 15.50 22.16
C LEU A 233 -3.33 16.77 23.02
N ALA A 234 -2.23 17.52 23.12
CA ALA A 234 -2.20 18.77 23.89
C ALA A 234 -3.20 19.81 23.37
N THR A 235 -3.35 19.96 22.05
CA THR A 235 -4.33 20.87 21.45
C THR A 235 -5.77 20.45 21.75
N ALA A 236 -6.05 19.15 21.80
CA ALA A 236 -7.38 18.65 22.16
C ALA A 236 -7.71 18.96 23.62
N ASP A 237 -6.76 18.79 24.53
CA ASP A 237 -6.91 19.08 25.95
C ASP A 237 -7.10 20.57 26.23
N VAL A 238 -6.31 21.44 25.58
CA VAL A 238 -6.47 22.91 25.65
C VAL A 238 -7.86 23.32 25.14
N ARG A 239 -8.36 22.71 24.07
CA ARG A 239 -9.72 22.99 23.54
C ARG A 239 -10.84 22.54 24.49
N ALA A 240 -10.63 21.47 25.24
CA ALA A 240 -11.59 20.98 26.21
C ALA A 240 -11.70 21.88 27.46
N LYS A 241 -10.90 22.96 27.56
CA LYS A 241 -10.84 23.92 28.68
C LYS A 241 -10.47 23.32 30.03
N ASP A 242 -9.91 22.11 30.05
CA ASP A 242 -9.61 21.41 31.31
C ASP A 242 -8.15 21.61 31.76
N VAL A 243 -7.35 22.35 30.98
CA VAL A 243 -5.89 22.32 31.12
C VAL A 243 -5.23 23.68 30.85
N ASP A 244 -4.48 24.18 31.83
CA ASP A 244 -3.60 25.36 31.75
C ASP A 244 -2.12 24.94 31.57
N GLU A 245 -1.24 25.91 31.28
CA GLU A 245 0.22 25.72 31.14
C GLU A 245 0.90 25.12 32.38
N THR A 246 0.21 25.12 33.53
CA THR A 246 0.66 24.51 34.78
C THR A 246 0.42 22.99 34.84
N LYS A 247 -0.55 22.47 34.09
CA LYS A 247 -0.93 21.05 34.10
C LYS A 247 -0.20 20.23 33.04
N ILE A 248 0.15 20.83 31.90
CA ILE A 248 1.03 20.21 30.88
C ILE A 248 2.34 21.01 30.83
N PRO A 249 3.44 20.50 31.38
CA PRO A 249 4.72 21.18 31.31
C PRO A 249 5.22 21.30 29.86
N GLY A 250 5.68 22.49 29.46
CA GLY A 250 6.34 22.71 28.16
C GLY A 250 5.43 23.09 26.99
N ILE A 251 4.16 23.40 27.23
CA ILE A 251 3.28 24.01 26.22
C ILE A 251 3.16 25.52 26.44
N SER A 252 3.02 26.27 25.35
CA SER A 252 2.62 27.67 25.36
C SER A 252 1.29 27.81 24.62
N ILE A 253 0.27 28.40 25.25
CA ILE A 253 -1.06 28.53 24.64
C ILE A 253 -1.12 29.83 23.84
N ALA A 254 -1.17 29.73 22.51
CA ALA A 254 -1.42 30.87 21.64
C ALA A 254 -2.91 30.97 21.29
N GLU A 255 -3.58 31.99 21.81
CA GLU A 255 -4.97 32.28 21.47
C GLU A 255 -5.06 32.97 20.11
N LYS A 256 -5.61 32.27 19.11
CA LYS A 256 -5.96 32.85 17.82
C LYS A 256 -7.47 33.03 17.76
N VAL A 257 -7.94 34.27 17.89
CA VAL A 257 -9.33 34.63 17.62
C VAL A 257 -9.57 34.43 16.12
N SER A 258 -10.37 33.43 15.77
CA SER A 258 -10.83 33.18 14.41
C SER A 258 -12.34 33.11 14.43
N ALA A 259 -13.00 33.73 13.45
CA ALA A 259 -14.46 33.69 13.34
C ALA A 259 -14.93 32.25 13.13
N ALA A 260 -15.86 31.79 13.96
CA ALA A 260 -16.33 30.40 14.02
C ALA A 260 -17.46 30.10 13.03
#